data_AF-A0AA36ILY6-F1
#
_entry.id   AF-A0AA36ILY6-F1
#
_cell.length_a   1.000
_cell.length_b   1.000
_cell.length_c   1.000
_cell.angle_alpha   90.00
_cell.angle_beta   90.00
_cell.angle_gamma   90.00
#
_symmetry.space_group_name_H-M   'P 1'
#
loop_
_entity.id
_entity.type
_entity.pdbx_description
1 polymer ?
#
loop_
_entity_poly.entity_id
_entity_poly.type
_entity_poly.pdbx_seq_one_letter_code
_entity_poly.pdbx_strand_id
1 'polypeptide(L)'
;MALSEGLLGKAAPGALGSSHQTRRWALGGVLLLVGAILSLASRPDAAMRQTLGPSQAEEPVVFVDGQRYTAVQYLGFNLFTAPGTEADGCFNKGEDLDACYLGSDKVARDVRHRLAIMAEALERAHASENWDRSPGTLKVFLAPEFYWRGAKGAYRISTKFINVSWPVIKEIAGQLSHVRFKHWVFVPGTVVAAQLADQRYVNMSGRTYENISYYNFAPIHIGGTDRKFLKFKHFISSIDFLQTEPNSASRQIAAPPGSAEEFCKKHPESNGCVYGQLPRKLLDEFGYDDFTELRGGVINMGGIRVGFEICLDHAMGTLCNHDLSDDQTVDVQTIVSAGMNIASGPVCTKRNSPAFLADGFARTEMSLNRYGQGRVSADIGGHSRRYNVGITYGADAMVAMQQWIADTIYDLTGTGFGTRFAGLSTLPGGSAGAGETGIKFSQIPALGGDWRAKLNGYYDVASYDEAARAQMALSRDMHQLEKAEQGAIASKIPEPMLFPTLDFYGPLELPNSS
;
A
#
# COMPACT_ATOMS: atom_id res chain seq x y z
N MET A 1 -55.06 28.51 -35.78
CA MET A 1 -54.45 28.96 -37.05
C MET A 1 -53.17 28.14 -37.21
N ALA A 2 -53.24 27.02 -37.94
CA ALA A 2 -53.01 26.90 -39.39
C ALA A 2 -51.49 27.06 -39.71
N LEU A 3 -50.77 25.96 -39.95
CA LEU A 3 -50.59 25.21 -41.23
C LEU A 3 -49.69 25.93 -42.24
N SER A 4 -48.52 25.33 -42.56
CA SER A 4 -48.08 24.85 -43.90
C SER A 4 -46.55 24.59 -43.85
N GLU A 5 -45.98 23.42 -44.17
CA GLU A 5 -45.95 22.60 -45.41
C GLU A 5 -45.19 23.19 -46.62
N GLY A 6 -44.35 22.33 -47.23
CA GLY A 6 -43.61 22.48 -48.50
C GLY A 6 -42.21 21.82 -48.42
N LEU A 7 -41.93 20.52 -48.67
CA LEU A 7 -42.04 19.67 -49.89
C LEU A 7 -41.31 20.33 -51.10
N LEU A 8 -40.42 19.74 -51.93
CA LEU A 8 -40.08 18.40 -52.49
C LEU A 8 -38.64 18.50 -53.11
N GLY A 9 -37.91 17.47 -53.56
CA GLY A 9 -38.14 16.06 -53.89
C GLY A 9 -36.78 15.34 -54.11
N LYS A 10 -36.61 14.07 -53.75
CA LYS A 10 -36.86 12.82 -54.53
C LYS A 10 -36.11 12.69 -55.87
N ALA A 11 -35.20 11.72 -55.95
CA ALA A 11 -35.36 10.50 -56.77
C ALA A 11 -34.27 9.44 -56.47
N ALA A 12 -34.72 8.20 -56.26
CA ALA A 12 -33.97 6.93 -56.16
C ALA A 12 -34.02 6.23 -57.55
N PRO A 13 -33.94 4.88 -57.76
CA PRO A 13 -33.55 3.75 -56.88
C PRO A 13 -32.73 2.61 -57.57
N GLY A 14 -32.44 1.56 -56.80
CA GLY A 14 -32.18 0.18 -57.26
C GLY A 14 -31.36 -0.62 -56.23
N ALA A 15 -31.94 -1.37 -55.27
CA ALA A 15 -32.67 -2.65 -55.38
C ALA A 15 -31.76 -3.76 -55.97
N LEU A 16 -31.56 -4.98 -55.44
CA LEU A 16 -32.27 -5.89 -54.53
C LEU A 16 -31.30 -7.07 -54.23
N GLY A 17 -31.53 -7.84 -53.16
CA GLY A 17 -31.02 -9.23 -53.12
C GLY A 17 -30.78 -9.85 -51.75
N SER A 18 -31.85 -10.29 -51.09
CA SER A 18 -31.87 -11.12 -49.87
C SER A 18 -31.45 -12.58 -50.10
N SER A 19 -30.95 -13.28 -49.08
CA SER A 19 -31.60 -14.51 -48.54
C SER A 19 -30.85 -15.13 -47.36
N HIS A 20 -31.62 -15.48 -46.32
CA HIS A 20 -31.30 -16.41 -45.24
C HIS A 20 -31.02 -17.84 -45.75
N GLN A 21 -30.13 -18.61 -45.08
CA GLN A 21 -30.52 -19.78 -44.27
C GLN A 21 -29.34 -20.60 -43.71
N THR A 22 -29.67 -21.20 -42.57
CA THR A 22 -29.04 -22.13 -41.63
C THR A 22 -28.44 -23.47 -42.12
N ARG A 23 -27.55 -24.01 -41.26
CA ARG A 23 -27.33 -25.43 -40.83
C ARG A 23 -26.31 -26.34 -41.58
N ARG A 24 -25.21 -26.62 -40.86
CA ARG A 24 -24.78 -27.91 -40.23
C ARG A 24 -24.39 -29.17 -41.06
N TRP A 25 -23.16 -29.65 -40.78
CA TRP A 25 -22.57 -31.02 -40.76
C TRP A 25 -22.26 -31.79 -42.06
N ALA A 26 -20.98 -32.16 -42.23
CA ALA A 26 -20.43 -33.54 -42.41
C ALA A 26 -18.88 -33.45 -42.49
N LEU A 27 -18.07 -34.06 -41.60
CA LEU A 27 -17.71 -35.48 -41.38
C LEU A 27 -16.59 -36.03 -42.31
N GLY A 28 -15.49 -36.44 -41.68
CA GLY A 28 -14.45 -37.36 -42.19
C GLY A 28 -13.04 -36.93 -41.79
N GLY A 29 -12.17 -37.67 -41.08
CA GLY A 29 -12.27 -38.98 -40.45
C GLY A 29 -10.93 -39.36 -39.78
N VAL A 30 -11.01 -39.83 -38.52
CA VAL A 30 -10.30 -40.94 -37.85
C VAL A 30 -8.81 -41.25 -38.17
N LEU A 31 -7.94 -41.14 -37.14
CA LEU A 31 -7.15 -42.29 -36.66
C LEU A 31 -6.69 -42.15 -35.20
N LEU A 32 -6.90 -43.24 -34.46
CA LEU A 32 -6.73 -43.47 -33.02
C LEU A 32 -5.28 -43.75 -32.59
N LEU A 33 -4.91 -43.37 -31.37
CA LEU A 33 -4.31 -44.31 -30.42
C LEU A 33 -4.44 -43.83 -28.96
N VAL A 34 -5.04 -44.70 -28.15
CA VAL A 34 -5.22 -44.64 -26.70
C VAL A 34 -3.93 -45.05 -26.00
N GLY A 35 -3.53 -44.33 -24.94
CA GLY A 35 -2.45 -44.77 -24.06
C GLY A 35 -2.16 -43.85 -22.87
N ALA A 36 -2.69 -44.24 -21.71
CA ALA A 36 -2.19 -44.01 -20.35
C ALA A 36 -2.21 -42.58 -19.73
N ILE A 37 -3.18 -42.44 -18.82
CA ILE A 37 -3.13 -41.63 -17.60
C ILE A 37 -2.03 -42.18 -16.68
N LEU A 38 -0.99 -41.39 -16.40
CA LEU A 38 -0.30 -41.24 -15.09
C LEU A 38 1.04 -40.50 -15.26
N SER A 39 1.29 -39.55 -14.36
CA SER A 39 2.58 -38.90 -14.08
C SER A 39 3.13 -37.96 -15.15
N LEU A 40 2.82 -36.67 -15.02
CA LEU A 40 3.81 -35.59 -14.90
C LEU A 40 3.07 -34.28 -14.61
N ALA A 41 2.73 -34.09 -13.33
CA ALA A 41 2.54 -32.75 -12.80
C ALA A 41 3.91 -32.05 -12.83
N SER A 42 4.18 -31.29 -13.90
CA SER A 42 5.29 -30.36 -13.92
C SER A 42 4.97 -29.21 -12.97
N ARG A 43 5.57 -29.27 -11.78
CA ARG A 43 5.64 -28.16 -10.83
C ARG A 43 6.22 -26.92 -11.53
N PRO A 44 5.53 -25.78 -11.58
CA PRO A 44 6.13 -24.53 -12.03
C PRO A 44 6.74 -23.81 -10.81
N ASP A 45 7.73 -24.40 -10.12
CA ASP A 45 8.37 -23.74 -8.95
C ASP A 45 9.90 -23.64 -9.03
N ALA A 46 10.55 -24.13 -10.09
CA ALA A 46 12.01 -24.19 -10.16
C ALA A 46 12.67 -23.21 -11.14
N ALA A 47 11.93 -22.55 -12.03
CA ALA A 47 12.52 -21.85 -13.18
C ALA A 47 12.69 -20.32 -13.02
N MET A 48 12.29 -19.73 -11.88
CA MET A 48 12.35 -18.27 -11.67
C MET A 48 13.22 -17.87 -10.47
N ARG A 49 14.33 -18.59 -10.25
CA ARG A 49 15.47 -18.12 -9.44
C ARG A 49 16.59 -17.74 -10.39
N GLN A 50 16.46 -16.63 -11.11
CA GLN A 50 17.66 -15.99 -11.65
C GLN A 50 18.40 -15.41 -10.46
N THR A 51 19.61 -15.91 -10.22
CA THR A 51 20.44 -15.69 -9.05
C THR A 51 20.96 -14.25 -8.98
N LEU A 52 20.08 -13.31 -8.63
CA LEU A 52 20.51 -12.23 -7.76
C LEU A 52 20.78 -12.89 -6.40
N GLY A 53 22.02 -13.36 -6.22
CA GLY A 53 22.46 -13.86 -4.92
C GLY A 53 22.20 -12.77 -3.87
N PRO A 54 21.95 -13.14 -2.61
CA PRO A 54 21.67 -12.17 -1.55
C PRO A 54 22.71 -11.06 -1.61
N SER A 55 22.22 -9.82 -1.74
CA SER A 55 23.07 -8.63 -1.80
C SER A 55 23.99 -8.66 -0.58
N GLN A 56 25.29 -8.93 -0.79
CA GLN A 56 26.30 -8.96 0.27
C GLN A 56 26.63 -7.56 0.83
N ALA A 57 25.78 -6.55 0.58
CA ALA A 57 25.92 -5.26 1.23
C ALA A 57 25.85 -5.45 2.74
N GLU A 58 26.87 -4.95 3.46
CA GLU A 58 26.90 -5.02 4.91
C GLU A 58 25.64 -4.36 5.49
N GLU A 59 24.96 -5.08 6.40
CA GLU A 59 23.79 -4.58 7.10
C GLU A 59 24.18 -3.34 7.93
N PRO A 60 23.59 -2.16 7.68
CA PRO A 60 23.92 -0.96 8.45
C PRO A 60 23.60 -1.16 9.92
N VAL A 61 24.59 -0.94 10.78
CA VAL A 61 24.41 -0.96 12.24
C VAL A 61 24.40 0.46 12.77
N VAL A 62 23.33 0.80 13.49
CA VAL A 62 23.10 2.15 14.02
C VAL A 62 22.81 2.06 15.51
N PHE A 63 23.57 2.83 16.29
CA PHE A 63 23.33 3.06 17.70
C PHE A 63 22.97 4.53 17.92
N VAL A 64 21.95 4.79 18.71
CA VAL A 64 21.62 6.15 19.18
C VAL A 64 22.11 6.24 20.62
N ASP A 65 23.14 7.05 20.87
CA ASP A 65 23.81 7.16 22.17
C ASP A 65 24.33 5.83 22.74
N GLY A 66 24.71 4.87 21.89
CA GLY A 66 25.14 3.53 22.32
C GLY A 66 24.02 2.63 22.84
N GLN A 67 22.76 3.04 22.70
CA GLN A 67 21.60 2.32 23.22
C GLN A 67 21.41 0.96 22.55
N ARG A 68 21.17 -0.07 23.37
CA ARG A 68 20.61 -1.35 22.92
C ARG A 68 19.13 -1.42 23.28
N TYR A 69 18.30 -1.86 22.36
CA TYR A 69 16.86 -1.90 22.57
C TYR A 69 16.42 -3.32 22.93
N THR A 70 15.49 -3.41 23.88
CA THR A 70 14.88 -4.68 24.31
C THR A 70 13.44 -4.82 23.86
N ALA A 71 12.79 -3.69 23.61
CA ALA A 71 11.41 -3.62 23.20
C ALA A 71 11.21 -2.74 21.96
N VAL A 72 10.05 -2.90 21.33
CA VAL A 72 9.61 -2.10 20.19
C VAL A 72 8.20 -1.57 20.41
N GLN A 73 7.92 -0.38 19.90
CA GLN A 73 6.57 0.17 19.88
C GLN A 73 6.25 0.68 18.48
N TYR A 74 5.09 0.31 17.97
CA TYR A 74 4.63 0.76 16.67
C TYR A 74 3.66 1.93 16.80
N LEU A 75 3.90 2.97 16.00
CA LEU A 75 3.07 4.16 15.85
C LEU A 75 2.63 4.25 14.39
N GLY A 76 1.48 3.69 14.08
CA GLY A 76 0.92 3.69 12.73
C GLY A 76 0.13 4.97 12.46
N PHE A 77 0.44 5.67 11.37
CA PHE A 77 -0.38 6.78 10.91
C PHE A 77 -1.47 6.26 9.98
N ASN A 78 -2.68 6.21 10.50
CA ASN A 78 -3.87 5.79 9.80
C ASN A 78 -4.44 6.94 8.95
N LEU A 79 -4.22 6.87 7.63
CA LEU A 79 -4.63 7.91 6.67
C LEU A 79 -5.02 7.28 5.31
N PHE A 80 -6.10 7.75 4.71
CA PHE A 80 -6.41 7.42 3.32
C PHE A 80 -5.48 8.16 2.35
N THR A 81 -4.59 7.41 1.69
CA THR A 81 -3.73 7.91 0.61
C THR A 81 -4.16 7.39 -0.76
N ALA A 82 -5.21 6.58 -0.82
CA ALA A 82 -5.87 6.13 -2.04
C ALA A 82 -6.29 7.31 -2.95
N PRO A 83 -6.54 7.06 -4.25
CA PRO A 83 -7.17 8.04 -5.12
C PRO A 83 -8.50 8.54 -4.54
N GLY A 84 -8.90 9.77 -4.90
CA GLY A 84 -10.16 10.35 -4.47
C GLY A 84 -11.36 9.76 -5.21
N THR A 85 -12.53 9.99 -4.62
CA THR A 85 -13.84 9.55 -5.09
C THR A 85 -14.62 10.70 -5.75
N GLU A 86 -15.81 10.41 -6.31
CA GLU A 86 -16.74 11.45 -6.77
C GLU A 86 -17.07 12.46 -5.67
N ALA A 87 -17.20 12.00 -4.42
CA ALA A 87 -17.49 12.86 -3.28
C ALA A 87 -16.32 13.78 -2.89
N ASP A 88 -15.09 13.47 -3.31
CA ASP A 88 -13.93 14.37 -3.20
C ASP A 88 -13.85 15.38 -4.37
N GLY A 89 -14.83 15.35 -5.28
CA GLY A 89 -14.88 16.23 -6.46
C GLY A 89 -14.03 15.75 -7.63
N CYS A 90 -13.69 14.46 -7.68
CA CYS A 90 -12.86 13.90 -8.75
C CYS A 90 -13.52 13.89 -10.13
N PHE A 91 -14.86 13.93 -10.20
CA PHE A 91 -15.61 13.72 -11.44
C PHE A 91 -16.75 14.70 -11.58
N ASN A 92 -17.05 15.08 -12.83
CA ASN A 92 -18.38 15.56 -13.17
C ASN A 92 -19.32 14.37 -13.30
N LYS A 93 -20.59 14.56 -12.91
CA LYS A 93 -21.63 13.52 -13.00
C LYS A 93 -21.72 12.97 -14.43
N GLY A 94 -21.29 11.72 -14.65
CA GLY A 94 -21.39 11.01 -15.93
C GLY A 94 -20.07 10.80 -16.71
N GLU A 95 -18.91 11.19 -16.14
CA GLU A 95 -17.59 10.79 -16.67
C GLU A 95 -17.22 9.37 -16.17
N ASP A 96 -16.50 8.58 -16.99
CA ASP A 96 -16.04 7.23 -16.60
C ASP A 96 -15.15 7.30 -15.35
N LEU A 97 -15.34 6.32 -14.45
CA LEU A 97 -14.88 6.27 -13.06
C LEU A 97 -13.36 6.04 -12.89
N ASP A 98 -12.52 6.74 -13.65
CA ASP A 98 -11.07 6.69 -13.45
C ASP A 98 -10.69 7.58 -12.26
N ALA A 99 -10.63 6.99 -11.05
CA ALA A 99 -10.42 7.69 -9.76
C ALA A 99 -9.41 8.83 -9.89
N CYS A 100 -9.63 10.05 -9.38
CA CYS A 100 -8.64 11.11 -9.56
C CYS A 100 -7.58 11.09 -8.45
N TYR A 101 -6.38 11.58 -8.74
CA TYR A 101 -5.41 11.83 -7.66
C TYR A 101 -5.69 13.17 -6.99
N LEU A 102 -5.73 13.14 -5.66
CA LEU A 102 -5.88 14.34 -4.84
C LEU A 102 -4.54 15.05 -4.65
N GLY A 103 -4.60 16.36 -4.46
CA GLY A 103 -3.44 17.22 -4.26
C GLY A 103 -3.58 18.56 -4.98
N SER A 104 -2.59 19.43 -4.78
CA SER A 104 -2.49 20.67 -5.55
C SER A 104 -1.80 20.46 -6.89
N ASP A 105 -2.35 21.09 -7.93
CA ASP A 105 -1.72 21.29 -9.24
C ASP A 105 -0.36 22.02 -9.16
N LYS A 106 -0.17 22.81 -8.09
CA LYS A 106 1.09 23.46 -7.72
C LYS A 106 1.84 22.56 -6.75
N VAL A 107 2.81 21.82 -7.26
CA VAL A 107 3.73 20.96 -6.48
C VAL A 107 4.22 21.63 -5.18
N ALA A 108 4.62 22.90 -5.22
CA ALA A 108 5.11 23.62 -4.04
C ALA A 108 4.09 23.78 -2.92
N ARG A 109 2.82 23.93 -3.28
CA ARG A 109 1.72 23.96 -2.32
C ARG A 109 1.43 22.55 -1.83
N ASP A 110 1.40 21.58 -2.75
CA ASP A 110 1.13 20.17 -2.44
C ASP A 110 2.09 19.59 -1.41
N VAL A 111 3.39 19.64 -1.70
CA VAL A 111 4.43 19.05 -0.85
C VAL A 111 4.47 19.75 0.52
N ARG A 112 4.34 21.08 0.58
CA ARG A 112 4.31 21.81 1.86
C ARG A 112 3.08 21.50 2.71
N HIS A 113 1.92 21.34 2.06
CA HIS A 113 0.69 21.04 2.76
C HIS A 113 0.72 19.62 3.35
N ARG A 114 1.21 18.64 2.57
CA ARG A 114 1.47 17.28 3.05
C ARG A 114 2.49 17.25 4.19
N LEU A 115 3.55 18.07 4.10
CA LEU A 115 4.50 18.23 5.21
C LEU A 115 3.82 18.75 6.49
N ALA A 116 2.94 19.75 6.39
CA ALA A 116 2.23 20.28 7.55
C ALA A 116 1.35 19.22 8.24
N ILE A 117 0.67 18.38 7.44
CA ILE A 117 -0.13 17.24 7.94
C ILE A 117 0.78 16.23 8.69
N MET A 118 1.91 15.85 8.09
CA MET A 118 2.88 14.94 8.71
C MET A 118 3.44 15.52 10.00
N ALA A 119 3.87 16.79 9.98
CA ALA A 119 4.43 17.45 11.15
C ALA A 119 3.42 17.49 12.30
N GLU A 120 2.16 17.83 12.04
CA GLU A 120 1.13 17.82 13.09
C GLU A 120 0.91 16.41 13.69
N ALA A 121 0.84 15.38 12.84
CA ALA A 121 0.70 14.00 13.31
C ALA A 121 1.90 13.59 14.20
N LEU A 122 3.13 13.94 13.80
CA LEU A 122 4.34 13.67 14.58
C LEU A 122 4.36 14.43 15.92
N GLU A 123 3.95 15.70 15.93
CA GLU A 123 3.83 16.48 17.17
C GLU A 123 2.83 15.85 18.13
N ARG A 124 1.67 15.41 17.63
CA ARG A 124 0.65 14.73 18.45
C ARG A 124 1.11 13.36 18.93
N ALA A 125 1.82 12.60 18.08
CA ALA A 125 2.42 11.33 18.48
C ALA A 125 3.38 11.54 19.65
N HIS A 126 4.29 12.52 19.54
CA HIS A 126 5.25 12.83 20.60
C HIS A 126 4.60 13.41 21.86
N ALA A 127 3.57 14.23 21.72
CA ALA A 127 2.84 14.80 22.86
C ALA A 127 1.96 13.77 23.59
N SER A 128 1.62 12.65 22.94
CA SER A 128 0.77 11.61 23.52
C SER A 128 1.40 10.95 24.75
N GLU A 129 0.57 10.54 25.70
CA GLU A 129 0.97 9.66 26.81
C GLU A 129 1.10 8.19 26.40
N ASN A 130 0.63 7.83 25.21
CA ASN A 130 0.52 6.44 24.77
C ASN A 130 1.83 5.83 24.25
N TRP A 131 2.82 6.65 23.88
CA TRP A 131 4.13 6.13 23.49
C TRP A 131 5.04 5.91 24.70
N ASP A 132 5.90 4.89 24.61
CA ASP A 132 6.80 4.49 25.67
C ASP A 132 8.09 5.32 25.69
N ARG A 133 8.29 6.05 26.78
CA ARG A 133 9.42 6.97 26.97
C ARG A 133 10.73 6.28 27.35
N SER A 134 10.71 4.96 27.58
CA SER A 134 11.92 4.22 27.89
C SER A 134 12.96 4.35 26.76
N PRO A 135 14.23 4.62 27.08
CA PRO A 135 15.32 4.56 26.10
C PRO A 135 15.56 3.11 25.62
N GLY A 136 15.13 2.10 26.37
CA GLY A 136 15.19 0.69 25.97
C GLY A 136 14.19 0.28 24.89
N THR A 137 13.27 1.16 24.52
CA THR A 137 12.23 0.88 23.51
C THR A 137 12.49 1.64 22.22
N LEU A 138 12.57 0.92 21.11
CA LEU A 138 12.62 1.49 19.77
C LEU A 138 11.20 1.84 19.30
N LYS A 139 10.95 3.11 18.98
CA LYS A 139 9.68 3.59 18.43
C LYS A 139 9.74 3.52 16.91
N VAL A 140 8.75 2.91 16.27
CA VAL A 140 8.67 2.79 14.82
C VAL A 140 7.45 3.55 14.35
N PHE A 141 7.64 4.67 13.66
CA PHE A 141 6.56 5.43 13.05
C PHE A 141 6.45 5.07 11.56
N LEU A 142 5.28 4.63 11.12
CA LEU A 142 5.00 4.35 9.72
C LEU A 142 3.83 5.20 9.23
N ALA A 143 4.04 5.93 8.14
CA ALA A 143 2.95 6.46 7.32
C ALA A 143 2.80 5.61 6.05
N PRO A 144 1.60 5.57 5.46
CA PRO A 144 1.29 4.62 4.38
C PRO A 144 1.99 4.95 3.06
N GLU A 145 1.94 4.00 2.13
CA GLU A 145 2.36 4.22 0.76
C GLU A 145 1.56 5.37 0.11
N PHE A 146 2.15 6.04 -0.88
CA PHE A 146 1.55 7.15 -1.61
C PHE A 146 1.26 8.39 -0.78
N TYR A 147 1.83 8.49 0.42
CA TYR A 147 1.76 9.72 1.20
C TYR A 147 2.22 10.93 0.39
N TRP A 148 3.31 10.79 -0.36
CA TRP A 148 3.84 11.78 -1.29
C TRP A 148 3.50 11.40 -2.74
N ARG A 149 2.23 11.50 -3.07
CA ARG A 149 1.68 11.35 -4.42
C ARG A 149 0.95 12.64 -4.81
N GLY A 150 1.28 13.20 -5.97
CA GLY A 150 0.69 14.45 -6.42
C GLY A 150 -0.65 14.26 -7.12
N ALA A 151 -1.34 15.37 -7.43
CA ALA A 151 -2.62 15.39 -8.16
C ALA A 151 -2.59 14.81 -9.59
N LYS A 152 -1.44 14.31 -10.04
CA LYS A 152 -1.22 13.68 -11.36
C LYS A 152 -0.61 12.29 -11.22
N GLY A 153 -0.66 11.71 -10.03
CA GLY A 153 0.00 10.46 -9.67
C GLY A 153 1.42 10.74 -9.25
N ALA A 154 2.38 10.29 -10.05
CA ALA A 154 3.79 10.53 -9.75
C ALA A 154 4.18 12.01 -9.88
N TYR A 155 5.07 12.49 -9.02
CA TYR A 155 5.67 13.80 -9.20
C TYR A 155 6.64 13.79 -10.38
N ARG A 156 6.50 14.75 -11.30
CA ARG A 156 7.43 14.90 -12.42
C ARG A 156 8.77 15.46 -11.94
N ILE A 157 9.81 14.65 -12.07
CA ILE A 157 11.18 15.06 -11.82
C ILE A 157 11.54 16.19 -12.80
N SER A 158 11.80 17.37 -12.26
CA SER A 158 12.17 18.57 -13.01
C SER A 158 12.89 19.53 -12.07
N THR A 159 13.65 20.49 -12.61
CA THR A 159 14.32 21.52 -11.80
C THR A 159 13.33 22.27 -10.89
N LYS A 160 12.10 22.50 -11.36
CA LYS A 160 11.04 23.13 -10.55
C LYS A 160 10.60 22.23 -9.38
N PHE A 161 10.45 20.93 -9.62
CA PHE A 161 10.12 19.97 -8.56
C PHE A 161 11.26 19.90 -7.53
N ILE A 162 12.50 19.75 -8.00
CA ILE A 162 13.72 19.71 -7.18
C ILE A 162 13.83 20.93 -6.26
N ASN A 163 13.68 22.14 -6.81
CA ASN A 163 13.77 23.39 -6.04
C ASN A 163 12.70 23.50 -4.94
N VAL A 164 11.64 22.70 -5.04
CA VAL A 164 10.53 22.66 -4.09
C VAL A 164 10.70 21.51 -3.09
N SER A 165 11.06 20.32 -3.55
CA SER A 165 11.17 19.13 -2.73
C SER A 165 12.37 19.21 -1.81
N TRP A 166 13.50 19.76 -2.27
CA TRP A 166 14.72 19.84 -1.48
C TRP A 166 14.52 20.58 -0.14
N PRO A 167 13.98 21.82 -0.10
CA PRO A 167 13.75 22.50 1.17
C PRO A 167 12.86 21.70 2.11
N VAL A 168 11.82 21.05 1.59
CA VAL A 168 10.87 20.25 2.39
C VAL A 168 11.55 18.99 2.94
N ILE A 169 12.35 18.30 2.15
CA ILE A 169 13.11 17.12 2.59
C ILE A 169 14.11 17.51 3.69
N LYS A 170 14.81 18.64 3.54
CA LYS A 170 15.71 19.13 4.60
C LYS A 170 14.93 19.59 5.84
N GLU A 171 13.75 20.21 5.67
CA GLU A 171 12.89 20.62 6.78
C GLU A 171 12.40 19.43 7.60
N ILE A 172 11.81 18.41 6.95
CA ILE A 172 11.36 17.21 7.67
C ILE A 172 12.53 16.46 8.29
N ALA A 173 13.65 16.31 7.57
CA ALA A 173 14.84 15.67 8.13
C ALA A 173 15.35 16.42 9.36
N GLY A 174 15.42 17.75 9.32
CA GLY A 174 15.82 18.56 10.47
C GLY A 174 14.87 18.41 11.66
N GLN A 175 13.55 18.33 11.43
CA GLN A 175 12.58 18.06 12.50
C GLN A 175 12.78 16.68 13.13
N LEU A 176 12.99 15.64 12.31
CA LEU A 176 13.17 14.26 12.77
C LEU A 176 14.55 14.04 13.44
N SER A 177 15.57 14.80 13.05
CA SER A 177 16.90 14.81 13.69
C SER A 177 16.90 15.45 15.08
N HIS A 178 15.81 16.10 15.50
CA HIS A 178 15.72 16.72 16.82
C HIS A 178 15.84 15.69 17.95
N VAL A 179 16.56 16.04 19.02
CA VAL A 179 16.88 15.16 20.17
C VAL A 179 15.65 14.52 20.82
N ARG A 180 14.49 15.17 20.76
CA ARG A 180 13.22 14.66 21.30
C ARG A 180 12.75 13.37 20.63
N PHE A 181 13.19 13.12 19.40
CA PHE A 181 12.87 11.92 18.64
C PHE A 181 13.96 10.85 18.73
N LYS A 182 14.89 10.95 19.69
CA LYS A 182 15.83 9.87 19.98
C LYS A 182 15.09 8.56 20.21
N HIS A 183 15.65 7.48 19.66
CA HIS A 183 15.07 6.14 19.72
C HIS A 183 13.81 5.95 18.87
N TRP A 184 13.60 6.80 17.86
CA TRP A 184 12.56 6.63 16.86
C TRP A 184 13.17 6.26 15.50
N VAL A 185 12.45 5.46 14.72
CA VAL A 185 12.67 5.22 13.30
C VAL A 185 11.43 5.68 12.57
N PHE A 186 11.60 6.58 11.61
CA PHE A 186 10.50 7.14 10.83
C PHE A 186 10.53 6.61 9.41
N VAL A 187 9.37 6.15 8.95
CA VAL A 187 9.07 5.95 7.53
C VAL A 187 7.90 6.87 7.19
N PRO A 188 8.14 8.11 6.71
CA PRO A 188 7.10 9.10 6.50
C PRO A 188 6.32 8.84 5.19
N GLY A 189 6.03 7.58 4.89
CA GLY A 189 5.36 7.11 3.70
C GLY A 189 6.27 7.04 2.48
N THR A 190 5.70 6.73 1.32
CA THR A 190 6.46 6.63 0.07
C THR A 190 6.27 7.82 -0.86
N VAL A 191 7.28 8.03 -1.69
CA VAL A 191 7.31 9.02 -2.76
C VAL A 191 7.16 8.32 -4.09
N VAL A 192 6.17 8.73 -4.89
CA VAL A 192 6.05 8.31 -6.29
C VAL A 192 6.55 9.44 -7.19
N ALA A 193 7.57 9.15 -7.98
CA ALA A 193 8.16 10.10 -8.90
C ALA A 193 8.29 9.50 -10.30
N ALA A 194 8.32 10.35 -11.31
CA ALA A 194 8.50 9.93 -12.69
C ALA A 194 9.29 10.97 -13.48
N GLN A 195 10.13 10.50 -14.39
CA GLN A 195 10.90 11.36 -15.30
C GLN A 195 10.80 10.86 -16.72
N LEU A 196 11.07 11.73 -17.69
CA LEU A 196 11.29 11.26 -19.05
C LEU A 196 12.49 10.31 -19.05
N ALA A 197 12.31 9.08 -19.54
CA ALA A 197 13.39 8.12 -19.63
C ALA A 197 14.53 8.70 -20.49
N ASP A 198 15.76 8.51 -20.06
CA ASP A 198 16.92 8.88 -20.86
C ASP A 198 16.87 8.06 -22.17
N GLN A 199 17.01 8.77 -23.30
CA GLN A 199 16.91 8.20 -24.65
C GLN A 199 17.84 7.00 -24.86
N ARG A 200 18.95 6.90 -24.11
CA ARG A 200 19.83 5.73 -24.12
C ARG A 200 19.13 4.47 -23.60
N TYR A 201 18.33 4.57 -22.55
CA TYR A 201 17.54 3.46 -22.02
C TYR A 201 16.38 3.09 -22.94
N VAL A 202 15.74 4.08 -23.56
CA VAL A 202 14.70 3.89 -24.60
C VAL A 202 15.26 3.12 -25.80
N ASN A 203 16.47 3.47 -26.22
CA ASN A 203 17.14 2.82 -27.35
C ASN A 203 17.61 1.41 -26.99
N MET A 204 17.99 1.16 -25.73
CA MET A 204 18.34 -0.19 -25.24
C MET A 204 17.13 -1.10 -25.05
N SER A 205 15.96 -0.56 -24.69
CA SER A 205 14.74 -1.36 -24.49
C SER A 205 14.05 -1.73 -25.80
N GLY A 206 14.38 -1.05 -26.91
CA GLY A 206 13.74 -1.25 -28.21
C GLY A 206 12.29 -0.75 -28.28
N ARG A 207 11.84 0.05 -27.30
CA ARG A 207 10.45 0.49 -27.16
C ARG A 207 10.36 2.01 -27.12
N THR A 208 10.10 2.61 -28.28
CA THR A 208 10.09 4.07 -28.52
C THR A 208 8.93 4.83 -27.86
N TYR A 209 7.93 4.13 -27.31
CA TYR A 209 6.78 4.73 -26.62
C TYR A 209 6.93 4.74 -25.09
N GLU A 210 8.00 4.14 -24.55
CA GLU A 210 8.25 3.98 -23.11
C GLU A 210 9.24 5.04 -22.58
N ASN A 211 9.03 6.30 -22.94
CA ASN A 211 9.92 7.40 -22.55
C ASN A 211 9.69 7.89 -21.12
N ILE A 212 9.27 7.04 -20.18
CA ILE A 212 9.05 7.42 -18.77
C ILE A 212 9.67 6.36 -17.84
N SER A 213 10.52 6.81 -16.93
CA SER A 213 11.00 6.01 -15.81
C SER A 213 10.23 6.38 -14.56
N TYR A 214 9.71 5.37 -13.87
CA TYR A 214 8.96 5.52 -12.62
C TYR A 214 9.84 5.15 -11.43
N TYR A 215 9.55 5.75 -10.28
CA TYR A 215 10.21 5.52 -9.02
C TYR A 215 9.17 5.49 -7.90
N ASN A 216 9.29 4.53 -7.00
CA ASN A 216 8.57 4.49 -5.74
C ASN A 216 9.54 4.08 -4.64
N PHE A 217 9.67 4.90 -3.61
CA PHE A 217 10.64 4.67 -2.54
C PHE A 217 10.17 5.26 -1.21
N ALA A 218 10.63 4.63 -0.13
CA ALA A 218 10.40 5.06 1.24
C ALA A 218 11.70 5.68 1.80
N PRO A 219 11.71 6.98 2.14
CA PRO A 219 12.73 7.51 3.03
C PRO A 219 12.59 6.90 4.43
N ILE A 220 13.73 6.62 5.06
CA ILE A 220 13.82 6.10 6.42
C ILE A 220 14.74 7.05 7.18
N HIS A 221 14.28 7.57 8.31
CA HIS A 221 15.06 8.51 9.13
C HIS A 221 15.23 7.98 10.54
N ILE A 222 16.47 8.02 11.05
CA ILE A 222 16.77 7.64 12.43
C ILE A 222 16.70 8.86 13.33
N GLY A 223 15.65 8.92 14.15
CA GLY A 223 15.33 10.07 14.99
C GLY A 223 16.43 10.44 15.97
N GLY A 224 16.61 11.75 16.16
CA GLY A 224 17.68 12.29 17.00
C GLY A 224 19.09 12.17 16.39
N THR A 225 19.19 11.81 15.10
CA THR A 225 20.47 11.69 14.37
C THR A 225 20.34 12.24 12.95
N ASP A 226 21.47 12.34 12.23
CA ASP A 226 21.48 12.65 10.79
C ASP A 226 21.47 11.39 9.89
N ARG A 227 21.29 10.19 10.45
CA ARG A 227 21.31 8.94 9.67
C ARG A 227 20.00 8.75 8.90
N LYS A 228 20.12 8.57 7.59
CA LYS A 228 19.00 8.53 6.65
C LYS A 228 19.23 7.43 5.61
N PHE A 229 18.18 6.70 5.28
CA PHE A 229 18.21 5.62 4.30
C PHE A 229 17.08 5.75 3.29
N LEU A 230 17.24 5.13 2.13
CA LEU A 230 16.18 4.99 1.11
C LEU A 230 15.93 3.52 0.83
N LYS A 231 14.69 3.06 0.98
CA LYS A 231 14.25 1.77 0.47
C LYS A 231 13.47 1.99 -0.81
N PHE A 232 13.98 1.49 -1.93
CA PHE A 232 13.24 1.48 -3.19
C PHE A 232 12.27 0.29 -3.21
N LYS A 233 11.07 0.57 -3.70
CA LYS A 233 10.11 -0.46 -4.10
C LYS A 233 10.70 -1.18 -5.31
N HIS A 234 10.59 -2.49 -5.36
CA HIS A 234 11.08 -3.27 -6.50
C HIS A 234 9.97 -3.48 -7.54
N PHE A 235 8.80 -3.96 -7.13
CA PHE A 235 7.73 -4.30 -8.06
C PHE A 235 6.71 -3.17 -8.24
N ILE A 236 6.23 -2.96 -9.47
CA ILE A 236 5.13 -2.04 -9.76
C ILE A 236 3.80 -2.76 -9.51
N SER A 237 2.92 -2.19 -8.68
CA SER A 237 1.54 -2.69 -8.53
C SER A 237 0.55 -1.95 -9.41
N SER A 238 -0.56 -2.62 -9.73
CA SER A 238 -1.67 -2.04 -10.48
C SER A 238 -2.29 -0.80 -9.80
N ILE A 239 -2.20 -0.70 -8.47
CA ILE A 239 -2.71 0.45 -7.70
C ILE A 239 -1.79 1.68 -7.73
N ASP A 240 -0.57 1.55 -8.25
CA ASP A 240 0.40 2.64 -8.29
C ASP A 240 -0.05 3.75 -9.24
N PHE A 241 -0.76 3.35 -10.31
CA PHE A 241 -1.18 4.20 -11.42
C PHE A 241 -2.66 4.01 -11.73
N LEU A 242 -3.39 5.10 -11.90
CA LEU A 242 -4.71 5.06 -12.51
C LEU A 242 -4.58 4.63 -13.97
N GLN A 243 -5.50 3.79 -14.42
CA GLN A 243 -5.51 3.34 -15.80
C GLN A 243 -6.12 4.42 -16.69
N THR A 244 -5.35 5.48 -17.01
CA THR A 244 -5.79 6.44 -18.02
C THR A 244 -5.48 5.95 -19.42
N GLU A 245 -6.40 6.14 -20.36
CA GLU A 245 -6.08 5.95 -21.78
C GLU A 245 -4.91 6.86 -22.20
N PRO A 246 -3.89 6.33 -22.92
CA PRO A 246 -2.71 7.09 -23.36
C PRO A 246 -3.04 8.34 -24.20
N ASN A 247 -4.21 8.34 -24.84
CA ASN A 247 -4.69 9.41 -25.72
C ASN A 247 -5.64 10.39 -25.01
N SER A 248 -5.92 10.19 -23.72
CA SER A 248 -6.69 11.19 -22.97
C SER A 248 -5.88 12.49 -22.95
N ALA A 249 -6.51 13.61 -23.26
CA ALA A 249 -5.89 14.93 -23.16
C ALA A 249 -5.51 15.31 -21.71
N SER A 250 -5.68 14.38 -20.76
CA SER A 250 -5.36 14.53 -19.36
C SER A 250 -3.84 14.64 -19.19
N ARG A 251 -3.40 15.57 -18.34
CA ARG A 251 -1.97 15.78 -18.02
C ARG A 251 -1.43 14.71 -17.05
N GLN A 252 -2.14 13.59 -16.88
CA GLN A 252 -1.74 12.51 -16.00
C GLN A 252 -0.49 11.82 -16.56
N ILE A 253 0.26 11.17 -15.69
CA ILE A 253 1.39 10.35 -16.13
C ILE A 253 0.81 8.96 -16.36
N ALA A 254 0.89 8.49 -17.61
CA ALA A 254 0.33 7.21 -18.00
C ALA A 254 0.84 6.07 -17.09
N ALA A 255 0.02 5.04 -16.88
CA ALA A 255 0.50 3.83 -16.22
C ALA A 255 1.60 3.16 -17.06
N PRO A 256 2.56 2.45 -16.43
CA PRO A 256 3.48 1.61 -17.18
C PRO A 256 2.69 0.53 -17.95
N PRO A 257 3.09 0.19 -19.19
CA PRO A 257 2.37 -0.75 -20.05
C PRO A 257 2.31 -2.18 -19.49
N GLY A 258 3.12 -2.48 -18.47
CA GLY A 258 3.23 -3.77 -17.82
C GLY A 258 2.34 -3.98 -16.60
N SER A 259 1.47 -3.04 -16.20
CA SER A 259 0.66 -3.18 -14.97
C SER A 259 -0.30 -4.38 -14.93
N ALA A 260 -0.40 -5.16 -16.02
CA ALA A 260 -1.10 -6.43 -16.06
C ALA A 260 -0.22 -7.57 -15.46
N GLU A 261 -0.75 -8.21 -14.42
CA GLU A 261 -0.10 -9.28 -13.65
C GLU A 261 0.53 -10.38 -14.53
N GLU A 262 -0.11 -10.74 -15.66
CA GLU A 262 0.39 -11.78 -16.56
C GLU A 262 1.65 -11.38 -17.34
N PHE A 263 1.77 -10.11 -17.72
CA PHE A 263 2.96 -9.60 -18.42
C PHE A 263 4.17 -9.59 -17.48
N CYS A 264 3.99 -9.11 -16.23
CA CYS A 264 5.08 -9.09 -15.26
C CYS A 264 5.50 -10.48 -14.77
N LYS A 265 4.58 -11.44 -14.72
CA LYS A 265 4.95 -12.86 -14.52
C LYS A 265 5.87 -13.39 -15.62
N LYS A 266 5.66 -12.98 -16.87
CA LYS A 266 6.47 -13.41 -18.03
C LYS A 266 7.74 -12.58 -18.22
N HIS A 267 7.75 -11.34 -17.75
CA HIS A 267 8.84 -10.36 -17.94
C HIS A 267 9.15 -9.61 -16.64
N PRO A 268 9.60 -10.30 -15.59
CA PRO A 268 9.76 -9.71 -14.25
C PRO A 268 10.76 -8.53 -14.23
N GLU A 269 11.78 -8.56 -15.09
CA GLU A 269 12.80 -7.49 -15.19
C GLU A 269 12.40 -6.33 -16.12
N SER A 270 11.17 -6.31 -16.65
CA SER A 270 10.73 -5.24 -17.54
C SER A 270 10.56 -3.93 -16.77
N ASN A 271 10.93 -2.80 -17.37
CA ASN A 271 10.70 -1.44 -16.82
C ASN A 271 9.20 -1.13 -16.59
N GLY A 272 8.28 -1.94 -17.13
CA GLY A 272 6.85 -1.85 -16.84
C GLY A 272 6.39 -2.67 -15.62
N CYS A 273 7.30 -3.40 -14.99
CA CYS A 273 7.06 -4.39 -13.92
C CYS A 273 7.90 -4.16 -12.69
N VAL A 274 9.10 -3.59 -12.87
CA VAL A 274 9.97 -3.18 -11.78
C VAL A 274 10.24 -1.69 -11.83
N TYR A 275 10.32 -1.08 -10.65
CA TYR A 275 10.78 0.29 -10.50
C TYR A 275 12.27 0.38 -10.77
N GLY A 276 12.68 1.45 -11.45
CA GLY A 276 14.10 1.77 -11.57
C GLY A 276 14.67 2.29 -10.25
N GLN A 277 16.00 2.31 -10.15
CA GLN A 277 16.68 3.09 -9.12
C GLN A 277 16.88 4.53 -9.60
N LEU A 278 16.78 5.50 -8.70
CA LEU A 278 17.16 6.88 -9.03
C LEU A 278 18.69 6.95 -9.19
N PRO A 279 19.19 7.44 -10.34
CA PRO A 279 20.61 7.74 -10.50
C PRO A 279 21.12 8.61 -9.35
N ARG A 280 22.34 8.34 -8.87
CA ARG A 280 22.89 9.06 -7.71
C ARG A 280 22.84 10.57 -7.85
N LYS A 281 23.18 11.09 -9.05
CA LYS A 281 23.09 12.51 -9.35
C LYS A 281 21.67 13.09 -9.12
N LEU A 282 20.63 12.33 -9.48
CA LEU A 282 19.26 12.75 -9.24
C LEU A 282 18.90 12.65 -7.76
N LEU A 283 19.36 11.63 -7.03
CA LEU A 283 19.19 11.60 -5.58
C LEU A 283 19.81 12.84 -4.92
N ASP A 284 21.02 13.20 -5.34
CA ASP A 284 21.71 14.37 -4.83
C ASP A 284 20.88 15.64 -5.14
N GLU A 285 20.42 15.81 -6.39
CA GLU A 285 19.55 16.92 -6.80
C GLU A 285 18.19 16.94 -6.07
N PHE A 286 17.68 15.81 -5.57
CA PHE A 286 16.42 15.77 -4.84
C PHE A 286 16.56 16.21 -3.38
N GLY A 287 17.78 16.35 -2.87
CA GLY A 287 18.07 16.56 -1.46
C GLY A 287 18.20 15.25 -0.66
N TYR A 288 18.38 14.13 -1.36
CA TYR A 288 18.72 12.81 -0.79
C TYR A 288 20.24 12.53 -0.90
N ASP A 289 21.06 13.57 -1.05
CA ASP A 289 22.52 13.50 -1.18
C ASP A 289 23.20 12.83 0.02
N ASP A 290 22.59 12.90 1.20
CA ASP A 290 23.09 12.30 2.44
C ASP A 290 22.40 10.96 2.78
N PHE A 291 21.52 10.46 1.91
CA PHE A 291 20.82 9.21 2.14
C PHE A 291 21.63 8.01 1.62
N THR A 292 21.60 6.94 2.42
CA THR A 292 22.19 5.65 2.06
C THR A 292 21.12 4.73 1.49
N GLU A 293 21.32 4.16 0.31
CA GLU A 293 20.38 3.19 -0.24
C GLU A 293 20.41 1.89 0.60
N LEU A 294 19.23 1.40 0.97
CA LEU A 294 19.05 0.18 1.75
C LEU A 294 18.82 -1.02 0.83
N ARG A 295 19.90 -1.48 0.17
CA ARG A 295 19.87 -2.51 -0.89
C ARG A 295 19.41 -3.89 -0.47
N GLY A 296 19.42 -4.20 0.83
CA GLY A 296 18.86 -5.44 1.39
C GLY A 296 17.70 -5.19 2.35
N GLY A 297 17.08 -4.00 2.33
CA GLY A 297 15.88 -3.75 3.14
C GLY A 297 16.01 -3.95 4.66
N VAL A 298 17.21 -4.10 5.24
CA VAL A 298 17.41 -4.43 6.66
C VAL A 298 18.40 -3.47 7.33
N ILE A 299 18.04 -2.96 8.51
CA ILE A 299 18.91 -2.13 9.37
C ILE A 299 18.99 -2.79 10.76
N ASN A 300 20.19 -2.84 11.34
CA ASN A 300 20.36 -3.17 12.75
C ASN A 300 20.32 -1.91 13.61
N MET A 301 19.24 -1.71 14.35
CA MET A 301 19.04 -0.59 15.25
C MET A 301 19.26 -1.04 16.68
N GLY A 302 20.40 -0.69 17.29
CA GLY A 302 20.68 -1.00 18.69
C GLY A 302 20.50 -2.48 19.06
N GLY A 303 20.82 -3.41 18.16
CA GLY A 303 20.65 -4.84 18.36
C GLY A 303 19.32 -5.43 17.86
N ILE A 304 18.39 -4.61 17.37
CA ILE A 304 17.13 -5.05 16.74
C ILE A 304 17.30 -4.99 15.22
N ARG A 305 17.13 -6.11 14.52
CA ARG A 305 17.11 -6.15 13.06
C ARG A 305 15.72 -5.76 12.55
N VAL A 306 15.63 -4.67 11.81
CA VAL A 306 14.37 -4.16 11.25
C VAL A 306 14.39 -4.32 9.73
N GLY A 307 13.44 -5.09 9.20
CA GLY A 307 13.21 -5.27 7.76
C GLY A 307 12.14 -4.31 7.24
N PHE A 308 12.30 -3.84 6.00
CA PHE A 308 11.44 -2.85 5.34
C PHE A 308 10.97 -3.34 3.97
N GLU A 309 9.66 -3.32 3.76
CA GLU A 309 9.01 -3.65 2.49
C GLU A 309 8.00 -2.58 2.08
N ILE A 310 7.77 -2.48 0.77
CA ILE A 310 6.82 -1.53 0.18
C ILE A 310 5.79 -2.29 -0.65
N CYS A 311 4.56 -2.35 -0.14
CA CYS A 311 3.39 -2.87 -0.84
C CYS A 311 3.66 -4.20 -1.54
N LEU A 312 3.61 -4.24 -2.88
CA LEU A 312 3.75 -5.47 -3.67
C LEU A 312 5.05 -6.21 -3.38
N ASP A 313 6.12 -5.52 -2.97
CA ASP A 313 7.36 -6.16 -2.52
C ASP A 313 7.10 -7.18 -1.41
N HIS A 314 6.19 -6.86 -0.49
CA HIS A 314 5.77 -7.76 0.57
C HIS A 314 5.05 -8.99 0.02
N ALA A 315 4.05 -8.83 -0.87
CA ALA A 315 3.36 -9.99 -1.44
C ALA A 315 4.28 -10.91 -2.25
N MET A 316 5.29 -10.32 -2.89
CA MET A 316 6.34 -11.03 -3.61
C MET A 316 7.41 -11.61 -2.67
N GLY A 317 7.39 -11.24 -1.40
CA GLY A 317 8.32 -11.69 -0.37
C GLY A 317 9.74 -11.21 -0.61
N THR A 318 9.93 -9.97 -1.07
CA THR A 318 11.23 -9.41 -1.42
C THR A 318 12.19 -9.49 -0.22
N LEU A 319 11.74 -9.11 0.97
CA LEU A 319 12.57 -9.21 2.17
C LEU A 319 12.97 -10.66 2.45
N CYS A 320 12.00 -11.57 2.43
CA CYS A 320 12.22 -12.95 2.87
C CYS A 320 12.95 -13.81 1.84
N ASN A 321 12.77 -13.55 0.53
CA ASN A 321 13.25 -14.39 -0.56
C ASN A 321 14.51 -13.85 -1.23
N HIS A 322 14.76 -12.54 -1.15
CA HIS A 322 15.89 -11.90 -1.83
C HIS A 322 16.87 -11.26 -0.85
N ASP A 323 16.34 -10.54 0.15
CA ASP A 323 17.18 -9.75 1.05
C ASP A 323 17.73 -10.56 2.23
N LEU A 324 17.05 -11.64 2.60
CA LEU A 324 17.46 -12.57 3.66
C LEU A 324 17.76 -13.95 3.08
N SER A 325 18.77 -14.63 3.63
CA SER A 325 18.91 -16.08 3.40
C SER A 325 17.77 -16.86 4.06
N ASP A 326 17.62 -18.13 3.68
CA ASP A 326 16.53 -19.01 4.15
C ASP A 326 16.51 -19.17 5.68
N ASP A 327 17.67 -19.08 6.33
CA ASP A 327 17.87 -19.19 7.78
C ASP A 327 17.86 -17.83 8.52
N GLN A 328 17.92 -16.72 7.78
CA GLN A 328 17.93 -15.39 8.37
C GLN A 328 16.52 -14.90 8.71
N THR A 329 16.40 -14.16 9.80
CA THR A 329 15.15 -13.52 10.24
C THR A 329 15.42 -12.12 10.76
N VAL A 330 14.39 -11.28 10.72
CA VAL A 330 14.41 -9.96 11.37
C VAL A 330 13.70 -10.02 12.72
N ASP A 331 13.99 -9.06 13.59
CA ASP A 331 13.28 -8.87 14.86
C ASP A 331 11.99 -8.08 14.65
N VAL A 332 11.94 -7.21 13.65
CA VAL A 332 10.74 -6.47 13.25
C VAL A 332 10.66 -6.45 11.73
N GLN A 333 9.48 -6.68 11.18
CA GLN A 333 9.21 -6.46 9.75
C GLN A 333 8.24 -5.29 9.62
N THR A 334 8.54 -4.34 8.74
CA THR A 334 7.71 -3.15 8.51
C THR A 334 7.26 -3.13 7.06
N ILE A 335 5.99 -2.79 6.86
CA ILE A 335 5.34 -2.78 5.56
C ILE A 335 4.63 -1.44 5.42
N VAL A 336 5.02 -0.65 4.41
CA VAL A 336 4.24 0.52 3.98
C VAL A 336 3.53 0.16 2.69
N SER A 337 2.21 0.26 2.65
CA SER A 337 1.42 -0.21 1.52
C SER A 337 0.22 0.67 1.20
N ALA A 338 -0.48 0.34 0.12
CA ALA A 338 -1.83 0.79 -0.14
C ALA A 338 -2.62 -0.37 -0.78
N GLY A 339 -3.65 -0.86 -0.09
CA GLY A 339 -4.50 -1.95 -0.53
C GLY A 339 -3.97 -3.35 -0.19
N MET A 340 -3.05 -3.47 0.79
CA MET A 340 -2.48 -4.74 1.22
C MET A 340 -2.57 -4.96 2.72
N ASN A 341 -2.52 -6.23 3.14
CA ASN A 341 -2.46 -6.66 4.54
C ASN A 341 -1.21 -7.50 4.79
N ILE A 342 -0.88 -7.75 6.06
CA ILE A 342 0.32 -8.54 6.45
C ILE A 342 0.24 -9.98 5.93
N ALA A 343 -0.95 -10.53 5.69
CA ALA A 343 -1.12 -11.90 5.21
C ALA A 343 -0.94 -12.05 3.69
N SER A 344 -0.82 -10.94 2.97
CA SER A 344 -0.59 -10.93 1.53
C SER A 344 0.82 -11.41 1.17
N GLY A 345 1.78 -11.33 2.10
CA GLY A 345 3.18 -11.70 1.89
C GLY A 345 3.75 -12.56 3.02
N PRO A 346 4.95 -13.15 2.82
CA PRO A 346 5.62 -13.89 3.87
C PRO A 346 6.07 -12.96 5.00
N VAL A 347 5.99 -13.48 6.21
CA VAL A 347 6.58 -12.84 7.40
C VAL A 347 7.82 -13.60 7.83
N CYS A 348 8.97 -12.94 7.75
CA CYS A 348 10.29 -13.47 8.07
C CYS A 348 10.85 -12.93 9.39
N THR A 349 9.98 -12.58 10.33
CA THR A 349 10.37 -12.25 11.69
C THR A 349 10.71 -13.51 12.50
N LYS A 350 11.46 -13.37 13.60
CA LYS A 350 11.64 -14.44 14.58
C LYS A 350 10.28 -14.88 15.17
N ARG A 351 10.24 -16.07 15.77
CA ARG A 351 9.04 -16.53 16.50
C ARG A 351 8.62 -15.48 17.53
N ASN A 352 7.32 -15.19 17.60
CA ASN A 352 6.70 -14.18 18.48
C ASN A 352 7.18 -12.74 18.25
N SER A 353 7.89 -12.46 17.16
CA SER A 353 8.33 -11.11 16.83
C SER A 353 7.35 -10.42 15.86
N PRO A 354 7.20 -9.09 15.94
CA PRO A 354 6.12 -8.40 15.27
C PRO A 354 6.39 -8.04 13.81
N ALA A 355 5.32 -8.05 13.01
CA ALA A 355 5.22 -7.35 11.74
C ALA A 355 4.27 -6.16 11.90
N PHE A 356 4.66 -5.00 11.37
CA PHE A 356 3.91 -3.74 11.41
C PHE A 356 3.54 -3.32 9.99
N LEU A 357 2.32 -2.81 9.82
CA LEU A 357 1.82 -2.34 8.53
C LEU A 357 1.08 -1.00 8.68
N ALA A 358 1.40 -0.06 7.79
CA ALA A 358 0.61 1.15 7.54
C ALA A 358 0.15 1.14 6.08
N ASP A 359 -1.17 1.09 5.88
CA ASP A 359 -1.80 0.96 4.59
C ASP A 359 -2.63 2.20 4.21
N GLY A 360 -2.51 2.59 2.94
CA GLY A 360 -3.15 3.76 2.34
C GLY A 360 -4.67 3.71 2.27
N PHE A 361 -5.31 2.64 2.72
CA PHE A 361 -6.76 2.57 2.93
C PHE A 361 -7.14 2.85 4.39
N ALA A 362 -6.42 3.77 5.04
CA ALA A 362 -6.67 4.15 6.42
C ALA A 362 -6.68 2.95 7.37
N ARG A 363 -5.62 2.14 7.28
CA ARG A 363 -5.46 0.95 8.10
C ARG A 363 -4.05 0.84 8.64
N THR A 364 -3.95 0.49 9.91
CA THR A 364 -2.69 0.03 10.50
C THR A 364 -2.91 -1.36 11.07
N GLU A 365 -1.89 -2.21 10.96
CA GLU A 365 -1.95 -3.58 11.47
C GLU A 365 -0.66 -3.90 12.22
N MET A 366 -0.79 -4.77 13.21
CA MET A 366 0.32 -5.46 13.83
C MET A 366 -0.03 -6.93 14.01
N SER A 367 0.94 -7.79 13.75
CA SER A 367 0.80 -9.24 13.83
C SER A 367 2.06 -9.84 14.46
N LEU A 368 1.91 -10.93 15.23
CA LEU A 368 3.04 -11.69 15.76
C LEU A 368 3.28 -12.96 14.93
N ASN A 369 4.54 -13.26 14.62
CA ASN A 369 4.87 -14.54 13.99
C ASN A 369 4.90 -15.68 15.02
N ARG A 370 3.74 -16.05 15.57
CA ARG A 370 3.59 -17.03 16.67
C ARG A 370 4.32 -18.35 16.45
N TYR A 371 4.39 -18.79 15.19
CA TYR A 371 4.92 -20.11 14.84
C TYR A 371 6.38 -20.06 14.39
N GLY A 372 6.88 -18.89 13.98
CA GLY A 372 8.16 -18.77 13.25
C GLY A 372 8.06 -19.31 11.81
N GLN A 373 6.85 -19.61 11.34
CA GLN A 373 6.57 -20.21 10.03
C GLN A 373 5.88 -19.23 9.07
N GLY A 374 5.90 -17.92 9.36
CA GLY A 374 5.30 -16.89 8.51
C GLY A 374 5.79 -16.86 7.05
N ARG A 375 6.86 -17.59 6.71
CA ARG A 375 7.33 -17.81 5.33
C ARG A 375 6.54 -18.90 4.58
N VAL A 376 5.77 -19.73 5.25
CA VAL A 376 5.03 -20.86 4.65
C VAL A 376 3.64 -20.39 4.25
N SER A 377 3.32 -20.50 2.95
CA SER A 377 1.97 -20.24 2.46
C SER A 377 1.08 -21.48 2.50
N ALA A 378 -0.20 -21.29 2.81
CA ALA A 378 -1.23 -22.27 2.51
C ALA A 378 -1.76 -22.02 1.08
N ASP A 379 -1.91 -23.09 0.31
CA ASP A 379 -2.62 -23.04 -0.97
C ASP A 379 -4.12 -23.02 -0.69
N ILE A 380 -4.79 -21.96 -1.14
CA ILE A 380 -6.24 -21.80 -1.02
C ILE A 380 -6.77 -21.83 -2.44
N GLY A 381 -7.19 -23.02 -2.89
CA GLY A 381 -7.47 -23.31 -4.30
C GLY A 381 -8.22 -22.18 -5.04
N GLY A 382 -7.67 -21.77 -6.19
CA GLY A 382 -8.24 -20.72 -7.04
C GLY A 382 -7.90 -19.27 -6.65
N HIS A 383 -7.16 -19.04 -5.56
CA HIS A 383 -6.84 -17.70 -5.06
C HIS A 383 -5.33 -17.41 -4.91
N SER A 384 -4.99 -16.14 -4.64
CA SER A 384 -3.64 -15.68 -4.28
C SER A 384 -3.12 -16.39 -3.02
N ARG A 385 -1.85 -16.82 -3.04
CA ARG A 385 -1.15 -17.43 -1.88
C ARG A 385 -1.39 -16.61 -0.60
N ARG A 386 -1.71 -17.28 0.51
CA ARG A 386 -1.79 -16.65 1.84
C ARG A 386 -0.76 -17.26 2.76
N TYR A 387 -0.03 -16.42 3.47
CA TYR A 387 1.03 -16.86 4.36
C TYR A 387 0.49 -17.16 5.76
N ASN A 388 0.97 -18.25 6.36
CA ASN A 388 0.56 -18.71 7.68
C ASN A 388 1.24 -17.89 8.76
N VAL A 389 0.82 -16.65 8.85
CA VAL A 389 1.09 -15.78 9.99
C VAL A 389 0.12 -16.15 11.10
N GLY A 390 0.61 -16.25 12.32
CA GLY A 390 -0.25 -16.27 13.50
C GLY A 390 -0.88 -14.90 13.65
N ILE A 391 -1.82 -14.55 12.77
CA ILE A 391 -2.43 -13.23 12.74
C ILE A 391 -3.19 -13.11 14.04
N THR A 392 -2.58 -12.41 14.97
CA THR A 392 -3.35 -11.90 16.07
C THR A 392 -3.67 -10.49 15.67
N TYR A 393 -4.87 -10.33 15.13
CA TYR A 393 -5.43 -9.03 14.90
C TYR A 393 -5.48 -8.33 16.26
N GLY A 394 -4.52 -7.43 16.52
CA GLY A 394 -4.75 -6.30 17.40
C GLY A 394 -5.66 -5.26 16.75
N ALA A 395 -6.38 -5.64 15.69
CA ALA A 395 -7.27 -4.82 14.89
C ALA A 395 -8.71 -4.95 15.40
N ASP A 396 -9.38 -3.82 15.30
CA ASP A 396 -10.75 -3.49 15.71
C ASP A 396 -11.76 -4.64 15.66
N ALA A 397 -12.69 -4.66 16.61
CA ALA A 397 -13.89 -5.49 16.54
C ALA A 397 -14.63 -5.25 15.21
N MET A 398 -14.55 -4.05 14.64
CA MET A 398 -15.07 -3.76 13.30
C MET A 398 -14.21 -4.28 12.15
N VAL A 399 -12.88 -4.25 12.21
CA VAL A 399 -12.04 -4.89 11.17
C VAL A 399 -12.19 -6.41 11.25
N ALA A 400 -12.27 -6.96 12.46
CA ALA A 400 -12.56 -8.37 12.70
C ALA A 400 -13.98 -8.75 12.29
N MET A 401 -14.98 -7.89 12.50
CA MET A 401 -16.36 -8.12 12.07
C MET A 401 -16.50 -7.90 10.56
N GLN A 402 -15.79 -6.96 9.94
CA GLN A 402 -15.74 -6.82 8.48
C GLN A 402 -15.04 -8.01 7.85
N GLN A 403 -13.96 -8.47 8.45
CA GLN A 403 -13.27 -9.69 8.05
C GLN A 403 -14.18 -10.90 8.28
N TRP A 404 -14.94 -10.96 9.37
CA TRP A 404 -15.88 -12.02 9.65
C TRP A 404 -17.09 -11.98 8.71
N ILE A 405 -17.66 -10.81 8.42
CA ILE A 405 -18.75 -10.61 7.43
C ILE A 405 -18.23 -10.97 6.04
N ALA A 406 -17.03 -10.51 5.68
CA ALA A 406 -16.32 -10.87 4.47
C ALA A 406 -16.16 -12.39 4.31
N ASP A 407 -15.66 -13.03 5.36
CA ASP A 407 -15.39 -14.47 5.40
C ASP A 407 -16.71 -15.26 5.40
N THR A 408 -17.72 -14.81 6.13
CA THR A 408 -19.05 -15.42 6.19
C THR A 408 -19.80 -15.28 4.86
N ILE A 409 -19.76 -14.12 4.21
CA ILE A 409 -20.34 -13.92 2.88
C ILE A 409 -19.61 -14.77 1.84
N TYR A 410 -18.27 -14.82 1.90
CA TYR A 410 -17.47 -15.66 1.01
C TYR A 410 -17.81 -17.14 1.18
N ASP A 411 -17.89 -17.63 2.43
CA ASP A 411 -18.23 -19.03 2.73
C ASP A 411 -19.66 -19.38 2.27
N LEU A 412 -20.60 -18.45 2.39
CA LEU A 412 -22.00 -18.65 2.01
C LEU A 412 -22.24 -18.56 0.50
N THR A 413 -21.48 -17.71 -0.21
CA THR A 413 -21.82 -17.31 -1.59
C THR A 413 -20.75 -17.68 -2.61
N GLY A 414 -19.52 -17.99 -2.17
CA GLY A 414 -18.34 -18.09 -3.04
C GLY A 414 -17.89 -16.74 -3.64
N THR A 415 -18.67 -15.68 -3.43
CA THR A 415 -18.39 -14.30 -3.83
C THR A 415 -17.79 -13.58 -2.64
N GLY A 416 -16.54 -13.15 -2.77
CA GLY A 416 -15.88 -12.49 -1.66
C GLY A 416 -16.30 -11.03 -1.50
N PHE A 417 -16.34 -10.59 -0.26
CA PHE A 417 -16.72 -9.24 0.17
C PHE A 417 -15.65 -8.73 1.16
N GLY A 418 -15.49 -7.42 1.37
CA GLY A 418 -14.60 -6.84 2.40
C GLY A 418 -13.07 -6.94 2.16
N THR A 419 -12.29 -6.76 3.23
CA THR A 419 -10.81 -6.61 3.37
C THR A 419 -9.94 -7.63 2.63
N ARG A 420 -10.54 -8.62 1.95
CA ARG A 420 -9.88 -9.65 1.13
C ARG A 420 -9.72 -9.30 -0.35
N PHE A 421 -10.25 -8.19 -0.85
CA PHE A 421 -10.03 -7.74 -2.24
C PHE A 421 -9.12 -6.52 -2.32
N ALA A 422 -8.13 -6.57 -3.21
CA ALA A 422 -7.45 -5.37 -3.66
C ALA A 422 -8.50 -4.43 -4.28
N GLY A 423 -8.69 -3.25 -3.69
CA GLY A 423 -9.51 -2.18 -4.28
C GLY A 423 -10.93 -1.99 -3.73
N LEU A 424 -11.32 -2.57 -2.59
CA LEU A 424 -12.59 -2.19 -1.93
C LEU A 424 -12.37 -1.82 -0.45
N SER A 425 -12.84 -0.62 -0.15
CA SER A 425 -12.64 0.23 1.02
C SER A 425 -12.72 -0.50 2.36
N THR A 426 -11.62 -0.50 3.12
CA THR A 426 -11.66 -0.81 4.56
C THR A 426 -12.28 0.39 5.28
N LEU A 427 -13.29 0.14 6.13
CA LEU A 427 -13.76 1.19 7.04
C LEU A 427 -12.59 1.59 7.97
N PRO A 428 -12.28 2.88 8.14
CA PRO A 428 -11.33 3.38 9.14
C PRO A 428 -11.80 2.95 10.55
N GLY A 429 -10.89 2.33 11.31
CA GLY A 429 -11.16 1.87 12.67
C GLY A 429 -9.91 1.28 13.32
N GLY A 430 -9.53 1.79 14.48
CA GLY A 430 -8.51 1.20 15.36
C GLY A 430 -9.17 0.37 16.46
N SER A 431 -8.43 -0.55 17.08
CA SER A 431 -8.99 -1.42 18.11
C SER A 431 -9.25 -0.71 19.43
N ALA A 432 -10.16 -1.21 20.26
CA ALA A 432 -10.43 -0.63 21.58
C ALA A 432 -10.07 -1.59 22.73
N GLY A 433 -9.29 -2.64 22.47
CA GLY A 433 -8.99 -3.60 23.51
C GLY A 433 -7.74 -4.42 23.24
N ALA A 434 -6.97 -4.65 24.29
CA ALA A 434 -5.94 -5.67 24.35
C ALA A 434 -6.58 -7.07 24.26
N GLY A 435 -7.17 -7.41 23.11
CA GLY A 435 -7.73 -8.74 22.82
C GLY A 435 -6.70 -9.84 23.10
N GLU A 436 -7.07 -11.12 22.95
CA GLU A 436 -6.33 -12.35 23.33
C GLU A 436 -4.79 -12.34 23.21
N THR A 437 -4.20 -11.47 22.38
CA THR A 437 -2.79 -11.07 22.41
C THR A 437 -2.21 -10.62 23.76
N GLY A 438 -2.98 -9.92 24.59
CA GLY A 438 -2.46 -9.15 25.72
C GLY A 438 -1.60 -7.92 25.34
N ILE A 439 -1.59 -7.49 24.07
CA ILE A 439 -0.77 -6.37 23.62
C ILE A 439 -1.51 -5.06 23.89
N LYS A 440 -0.82 -4.10 24.52
CA LYS A 440 -1.37 -2.76 24.74
C LYS A 440 -1.63 -2.07 23.40
N PHE A 441 -2.87 -1.60 23.23
CA PHE A 441 -3.27 -0.78 22.09
C PHE A 441 -3.92 0.51 22.58
N SER A 442 -3.67 1.60 21.86
CA SER A 442 -4.42 2.85 22.03
C SER A 442 -4.42 3.62 20.72
N GLN A 443 -5.41 4.50 20.58
CA GLN A 443 -5.58 5.32 19.39
C GLN A 443 -5.88 6.76 19.80
N ILE A 444 -5.33 7.72 19.06
CA ILE A 444 -5.66 9.16 19.23
C ILE A 444 -5.95 9.82 17.88
N PRO A 445 -6.67 10.95 17.84
CA PRO A 445 -6.80 11.75 16.62
C PRO A 445 -5.45 12.26 16.13
N ALA A 446 -5.13 12.02 14.86
CA ALA A 446 -3.86 12.42 14.26
C ALA A 446 -3.79 13.92 13.91
N LEU A 447 -4.94 14.58 13.71
CA LEU A 447 -5.01 15.94 13.13
C LEU A 447 -6.00 16.87 13.83
N GLY A 448 -6.44 16.52 15.05
CA GLY A 448 -7.38 17.33 15.83
C GLY A 448 -8.80 17.36 15.27
N GLY A 449 -9.62 18.30 15.78
CA GLY A 449 -11.04 18.42 15.39
C GLY A 449 -11.27 19.02 14.00
N ASP A 450 -10.28 19.73 13.45
CA ASP A 450 -10.30 20.36 12.13
C ASP A 450 -9.60 19.52 11.05
N TRP A 451 -9.38 18.23 11.32
CA TRP A 451 -8.71 17.28 10.41
C TRP A 451 -9.27 17.34 8.98
N ARG A 452 -10.58 17.49 8.83
CA ARG A 452 -11.24 17.50 7.52
C ARG A 452 -10.78 18.67 6.66
N ALA A 453 -10.70 19.86 7.25
CA ALA A 453 -10.24 21.05 6.54
C ALA A 453 -8.76 20.92 6.13
N LYS A 454 -7.96 20.23 6.94
CA LYS A 454 -6.56 19.93 6.64
C LYS A 454 -6.41 18.93 5.51
N LEU A 455 -7.24 17.90 5.43
CA LEU A 455 -7.12 16.87 4.40
C LEU A 455 -7.78 17.24 3.07
N ASN A 456 -8.82 18.08 3.10
CA ASN A 456 -9.67 18.36 1.95
C ASN A 456 -8.85 18.79 0.71
N GLY A 457 -9.01 18.04 -0.38
CA GLY A 457 -8.32 18.26 -1.65
C GLY A 457 -6.88 17.73 -1.73
N TYR A 458 -6.36 17.09 -0.67
CA TYR A 458 -5.03 16.46 -0.66
C TYR A 458 -5.08 14.96 -0.34
N TYR A 459 -6.07 14.54 0.44
CA TYR A 459 -6.32 13.15 0.81
C TYR A 459 -7.83 12.88 0.80
N ASP A 460 -8.21 11.62 0.66
CA ASP A 460 -9.61 11.18 0.54
C ASP A 460 -10.32 11.38 1.89
N VAL A 461 -11.26 12.33 1.90
CA VAL A 461 -12.09 12.63 3.06
C VAL A 461 -13.46 11.95 2.96
N ALA A 462 -13.91 11.64 1.74
CA ALA A 462 -15.19 11.02 1.48
C ALA A 462 -15.27 9.59 2.01
N SER A 463 -14.17 8.83 1.97
CA SER A 463 -14.10 7.48 2.53
C SER A 463 -14.36 7.46 4.04
N TYR A 464 -13.99 8.52 4.77
CA TYR A 464 -14.38 8.66 6.19
C TYR A 464 -15.89 8.88 6.35
N ASP A 465 -16.54 9.62 5.45
CA ASP A 465 -17.99 9.82 5.49
C ASP A 465 -18.76 8.56 5.10
N GLU A 466 -18.29 7.85 4.08
CA GLU A 466 -18.84 6.56 3.71
C GLU A 466 -18.76 5.60 4.88
N ALA A 467 -17.65 5.63 5.60
CA ALA A 467 -17.49 4.81 6.76
C ALA A 467 -18.45 5.14 7.90
N ALA A 468 -18.64 6.44 8.16
CA ALA A 468 -19.62 6.92 9.11
C ALA A 468 -21.03 6.44 8.75
N ARG A 469 -21.40 6.50 7.47
CA ARG A 469 -22.70 6.02 6.98
C ARG A 469 -22.87 4.52 7.15
N ALA A 470 -21.86 3.74 6.77
CA ALA A 470 -21.88 2.28 6.89
C ALA A 470 -22.01 1.85 8.36
N GLN A 471 -21.24 2.49 9.24
CA GLN A 471 -21.33 2.26 10.68
C GLN A 471 -22.71 2.62 11.23
N MET A 472 -23.25 3.81 10.94
CA MET A 472 -24.58 4.20 11.42
C MET A 472 -25.67 3.21 10.96
N ALA A 473 -25.57 2.72 9.71
CA ALA A 473 -26.48 1.71 9.20
C ALA A 473 -26.37 0.39 9.98
N LEU A 474 -25.15 -0.09 10.19
CA LEU A 474 -24.90 -1.31 10.95
C LEU A 474 -25.36 -1.19 12.40
N SER A 475 -24.99 -0.12 13.11
CA SER A 475 -25.39 0.11 14.50
C SER A 475 -26.91 0.10 14.62
N ARG A 476 -27.62 0.77 13.71
CA ARG A 476 -29.09 0.75 13.68
C ARG A 476 -29.65 -0.67 13.51
N ASP A 477 -29.11 -1.44 12.56
CA ASP A 477 -29.62 -2.77 12.27
C ASP A 477 -29.31 -3.75 13.42
N MET A 478 -28.14 -3.59 14.06
CA MET A 478 -27.80 -4.32 15.28
C MET A 478 -28.71 -4.00 16.46
N HIS A 479 -29.05 -2.72 16.68
CA HIS A 479 -30.01 -2.35 17.71
C HIS A 479 -31.41 -2.92 17.42
N GLN A 480 -31.77 -3.14 16.15
CA GLN A 480 -33.02 -3.83 15.79
C GLN A 480 -32.96 -5.32 16.14
N LEU A 481 -31.84 -5.99 15.85
CA LEU A 481 -31.63 -7.40 16.21
C LEU A 481 -31.63 -7.60 17.73
N GLU A 482 -30.93 -6.75 18.50
CA GLU A 482 -30.94 -6.79 19.96
C GLU A 482 -32.35 -6.70 20.55
N LYS A 483 -33.17 -5.78 20.02
CA LYS A 483 -34.56 -5.63 20.44
C LYS A 483 -35.39 -6.89 20.16
N ALA A 484 -35.06 -7.61 19.09
CA ALA A 484 -35.73 -8.86 18.73
C ALA A 484 -35.25 -10.04 19.59
N GLU A 485 -33.97 -10.11 19.93
CA GLU A 485 -33.34 -11.25 20.62
C GLU A 485 -33.21 -11.07 22.15
N GLN A 486 -33.67 -9.94 22.72
CA GLN A 486 -33.51 -9.60 24.14
C GLN A 486 -32.05 -9.63 24.63
N GLY A 487 -31.10 -9.34 23.73
CA GLY A 487 -29.66 -9.32 24.01
C GLY A 487 -29.09 -7.91 24.03
N ALA A 488 -28.01 -7.69 24.81
CA ALA A 488 -27.24 -6.44 24.86
C ALA A 488 -25.87 -6.61 24.18
N ILE A 489 -25.89 -6.79 22.86
CA ILE A 489 -24.73 -6.98 21.98
C ILE A 489 -24.15 -5.65 21.46
N ALA A 490 -24.97 -4.72 20.97
CA ALA A 490 -24.59 -3.44 20.36
C ALA A 490 -23.89 -2.49 21.33
N SER A 491 -24.27 -2.47 22.62
CA SER A 491 -23.54 -1.68 23.64
C SER A 491 -22.10 -2.13 23.87
N LYS A 492 -21.70 -3.30 23.36
CA LYS A 492 -20.34 -3.84 23.45
C LYS A 492 -19.52 -3.54 22.20
N ILE A 493 -20.12 -2.97 21.16
CA ILE A 493 -19.41 -2.62 19.93
C ILE A 493 -18.90 -1.19 20.05
N PRO A 494 -17.59 -0.98 20.04
CA PRO A 494 -17.03 0.36 20.05
C PRO A 494 -17.45 1.11 18.78
N GLU A 495 -17.70 2.42 18.93
CA GLU A 495 -17.86 3.31 17.79
C GLU A 495 -16.51 3.44 17.07
N PRO A 496 -16.38 3.05 15.79
CA PRO A 496 -15.17 3.26 15.00
C PRO A 496 -14.83 4.74 14.90
N MET A 497 -13.56 4.99 14.65
CA MET A 497 -13.02 6.33 14.56
C MET A 497 -13.12 6.79 13.10
N LEU A 498 -13.95 7.80 12.88
CA LEU A 498 -14.32 8.32 11.55
C LEU A 498 -13.38 9.43 11.08
N PHE A 499 -12.12 9.39 11.50
CA PHE A 499 -11.12 10.40 11.22
C PHE A 499 -9.71 9.80 11.22
N PRO A 500 -8.70 10.50 10.70
CA PRO A 500 -7.32 10.02 10.71
C PRO A 500 -6.78 9.87 12.13
N THR A 501 -6.08 8.78 12.40
CA THR A 501 -5.63 8.42 13.74
C THR A 501 -4.16 8.04 13.79
N LEU A 502 -3.61 8.09 15.01
CA LEU A 502 -2.32 7.51 15.34
C LEU A 502 -2.58 6.30 16.24
N ASP A 503 -2.08 5.15 15.79
CA ASP A 503 -2.32 3.84 16.37
C ASP A 503 -1.06 3.39 17.09
N PHE A 504 -1.15 3.19 18.41
CA PHE A 504 -0.01 2.81 19.24
C PHE A 504 -0.15 1.35 19.64
N TYR A 505 0.80 0.52 19.20
CA TYR A 505 0.88 -0.89 19.59
C TYR A 505 2.14 -1.13 20.42
N GLY A 506 1.95 -1.75 21.59
CA GLY A 506 3.05 -2.07 22.52
C GLY A 506 3.26 -1.02 23.62
N PRO A 507 4.43 -1.01 24.28
CA PRO A 507 5.68 -1.68 23.87
C PRO A 507 5.60 -3.21 23.89
N LEU A 508 6.41 -3.85 23.04
CA LEU A 508 6.55 -5.30 22.92
C LEU A 508 7.99 -5.70 23.22
N GLU A 509 8.20 -6.52 24.25
CA GLU A 509 9.51 -7.12 24.53
C GLU A 509 9.87 -8.15 23.45
N LEU A 510 11.10 -8.10 22.97
CA LEU A 510 11.58 -9.02 21.94
C LEU A 510 12.24 -10.27 22.57
N PRO A 511 12.07 -11.48 21.99
CA PRO A 511 12.45 -12.74 22.64
C PRO A 511 13.93 -12.93 22.99
N ASN A 512 14.85 -12.17 22.39
CA ASN A 512 16.30 -12.42 22.45
C ASN A 512 17.13 -11.17 22.77
N SER A 513 16.56 -10.17 23.43
CA SER A 513 17.25 -8.90 23.70
C SER A 513 18.07 -8.86 25.01
N SER A 514 18.29 -10.01 25.66
CA SER A 514 19.13 -10.13 26.86
C SER A 514 20.62 -10.33 26.56
#